data_AF-A0A837HU00-F1
#
_entry.id   AF-A0A837HU00-F1
#
_cell.length_a   1.000
_cell.length_b   1.000
_cell.length_c   1.000
_cell.angle_alpha   90.00
_cell.angle_beta   90.00
_cell.angle_gamma   90.00
#
_symmetry.space_group_name_H-M   'P 1'
#
loop_
_entity.id
_entity.type
_entity.pdbx_description
1 polymer ?
#
loop_
_entity_poly.entity_id
_entity_poly.type
_entity_poly.pdbx_seq_one_letter_code
_entity_poly.pdbx_strand_id
1 'polypeptide(L)' 'MRLHKLLIYITNNEDRSRHEEAFDIIFFVINTLALGFGVAMFIIHDEPQWIPVLVIEYTWALDNMRHNRP' A
#
# COMPACT_ATOMS: atom_id res chain seq x y z
N MET A 1 26.77 14.43 -11.68
CA MET A 1 25.99 14.35 -10.41
C MET A 1 26.97 14.46 -9.24
N ARG A 2 26.69 15.28 -8.22
CA ARG A 2 27.59 15.46 -7.07
C ARG A 2 27.61 14.17 -6.22
N LEU A 3 28.80 13.72 -5.81
CA LEU A 3 29.06 12.48 -5.05
C LEU A 3 28.12 12.29 -3.84
N HIS A 4 27.75 13.39 -3.17
CA HIS A 4 26.76 13.43 -2.09
C HIS A 4 25.39 12.84 -2.46
N LYS A 5 24.88 13.14 -3.67
CA LYS A 5 23.60 12.58 -4.14
C LYS A 5 23.70 11.07 -4.40
N LEU A 6 24.86 10.60 -4.86
CA LEU A 6 25.12 9.18 -5.06
C LEU A 6 25.18 8.44 -3.71
N LEU A 7 25.82 9.03 -2.71
CA LEU A 7 25.90 8.44 -1.37
C LEU A 7 24.52 8.34 -0.72
N ILE A 8 23.71 9.41 -0.74
CA ILE A 8 22.32 9.37 -0.25
C ILE A 8 21.50 8.29 -0.98
N TYR A 9 21.66 8.21 -2.31
CA TYR A 9 20.99 7.21 -3.14
C TYR A 9 21.48 5.77 -2.88
N ILE A 10 22.72 5.54 -2.46
CA ILE A 10 23.18 4.19 -2.10
C ILE A 10 22.75 3.85 -0.68
N THR A 11 22.82 4.80 0.25
CA THR A 11 22.50 4.58 1.67
C THR A 11 21.00 4.65 1.97
N ASN A 12 20.16 5.02 1.01
CA ASN A 12 18.71 5.20 1.21
C ASN A 12 18.38 6.18 2.34
N ASN A 13 19.23 7.18 2.54
CA ASN A 13 19.10 8.18 3.60
C ASN A 13 18.30 9.40 3.12
N GLU A 14 17.24 9.14 2.37
CA GLU A 14 16.29 10.15 1.86
C GLU A 14 15.23 10.43 2.95
N ASP A 15 14.58 11.60 2.89
CA ASP A 15 13.57 12.01 3.91
C ASP A 15 12.40 11.02 4.02
N ARG A 16 12.16 10.20 2.99
CA ARG A 16 11.38 8.97 3.06
C ARG A 16 12.20 7.83 2.53
N SER A 17 12.16 6.68 3.19
CA SER A 17 12.80 5.47 2.69
C SER A 17 12.13 5.06 1.37
N ARG A 18 12.91 4.75 0.33
CA ARG A 18 12.36 4.22 -0.94
C ARG A 18 11.53 2.94 -0.74
N HIS A 19 11.79 2.19 0.33
CA HIS A 19 10.97 1.05 0.70
C HIS A 19 9.57 1.43 1.18
N GLU A 20 9.42 2.58 1.85
CA GLU A 20 8.11 3.09 2.27
C GLU A 20 7.31 3.57 1.05
N GLU A 21 7.95 4.29 0.13
CA GLU A 21 7.30 4.75 -1.11
C GLU A 21 6.82 3.58 -1.96
N ALA A 22 7.66 2.55 -2.16
CA ALA A 22 7.27 1.34 -2.88
C ALA A 22 6.10 0.61 -2.18
N PHE A 23 6.12 0.55 -0.86
CA PHE A 23 5.05 -0.07 -0.08
C PHE A 23 3.74 0.70 -0.19
N ASP A 24 3.78 2.04 -0.13
CA ASP A 24 2.61 2.91 -0.32
C ASP A 24 1.96 2.70 -1.69
N ILE A 25 2.78 2.63 -2.74
CA ILE A 25 2.30 2.39 -4.11
C ILE A 25 1.62 1.02 -4.20
N ILE A 26 2.25 -0.03 -3.67
CA ILE A 26 1.68 -1.39 -3.69
C ILE A 26 0.35 -1.43 -2.91
N PHE A 27 0.30 -0.76 -1.76
CA PHE A 27 -0.91 -0.67 -0.95
C PHE A 27 -2.05 0.02 -1.67
N PHE A 28 -1.75 1.13 -2.34
CA PHE A 28 -2.74 1.84 -3.14
C PHE A 28 -3.29 0.96 -4.27
N VAL A 29 -2.42 0.24 -4.98
CA VAL A 29 -2.83 -0.67 -6.07
C VAL A 29 -3.72 -1.80 -5.53
N ILE A 30 -3.33 -2.47 -4.45
CA ILE A 30 -4.09 -3.59 -3.87
C ILE A 30 -5.48 -3.11 -3.41
N ASN A 31 -5.55 -1.98 -2.70
CA ASN A 31 -6.82 -1.42 -2.25
C ASN A 31 -7.73 -1.00 -3.41
N THR A 32 -7.16 -0.41 -4.46
CA THR A 32 -7.91 -0.02 -5.66
C THR A 32 -8.50 -1.23 -6.38
N LEU A 33 -7.70 -2.29 -6.53
CA LEU A 33 -8.17 -3.55 -7.13
C LEU A 33 -9.23 -4.23 -6.26
N ALA A 34 -9.05 -4.25 -4.94
CA ALA A 34 -10.02 -4.80 -4.01
C ALA A 34 -11.36 -4.05 -4.09
N LEU A 35 -11.33 -2.71 -4.09
CA LEU A 35 -12.52 -1.88 -4.24
C LEU A 35 -13.22 -2.16 -5.58
N GLY A 36 -12.48 -2.13 -6.69
CA GLY A 36 -13.04 -2.40 -8.02
C GLY A 36 -13.67 -3.79 -8.12
N PHE A 37 -12.99 -4.81 -7.60
CA PHE A 37 -13.51 -6.18 -7.55
C PHE A 37 -14.74 -6.28 -6.67
N GLY A 38 -14.74 -5.64 -5.50
CA GLY A 38 -15.89 -5.63 -4.60
C GLY A 38 -17.12 -4.97 -5.20
N VAL A 39 -16.95 -3.84 -5.88
CA VAL A 39 -18.04 -3.18 -6.61
C VAL A 39 -18.56 -4.07 -7.74
N ALA A 40 -17.67 -4.68 -8.54
CA ALA A 40 -18.07 -5.58 -9.60
C ALA A 40 -18.88 -6.77 -9.07
N MET A 41 -18.40 -7.40 -7.99
CA MET A 41 -19.09 -8.52 -7.36
C MET A 41 -20.44 -8.12 -6.76
N PHE A 42 -20.52 -6.94 -6.14
CA PHE A 42 -21.79 -6.42 -5.62
C PHE A 42 -22.83 -6.24 -6.73
N ILE A 43 -22.42 -5.71 -7.90
CA ILE A 43 -23.30 -5.54 -9.06
C ILE A 43 -23.75 -6.89 -9.64
N ILE A 44 -22.89 -7.91 -9.64
CA ILE A 44 -23.19 -9.21 -10.25
C ILE A 44 -24.07 -10.08 -9.33
N HIS A 45 -23.82 -10.03 -8.03
CA HIS A 45 -24.43 -10.94 -7.06
C HIS A 45 -25.50 -10.28 -6.18
N ASP A 46 -25.71 -8.96 -6.30
CA ASP A 46 -26.59 -8.14 -5.45
C ASP A 46 -26.31 -8.26 -3.94
N GLU A 47 -25.11 -8.75 -3.59
CA GLU A 47 -24.70 -9.01 -2.22
C GLU A 47 -23.28 -8.50 -1.96
N PRO A 48 -23.04 -7.83 -0.81
CA PRO A 48 -21.72 -7.37 -0.44
C PRO A 48 -20.79 -8.55 -0.18
N GLN A 49 -19.73 -8.65 -0.98
CA GLN A 49 -18.72 -9.70 -0.81
C GLN A 49 -17.70 -9.32 0.25
N TRP A 50 -17.47 -10.24 1.19
CA TRP A 50 -16.56 -10.04 2.32
C TRP A 50 -15.09 -10.02 1.92
N ILE A 51 -14.69 -10.74 0.87
CA ILE A 51 -13.29 -10.85 0.43
C ILE A 51 -12.67 -9.46 0.14
N PRO A 52 -13.28 -8.60 -0.71
CA PRO A 52 -12.81 -7.23 -0.92
C PRO A 52 -12.62 -6.43 0.37
N VAL A 53 -13.57 -6.53 1.29
CA VAL A 53 -13.57 -5.80 2.57
C VAL A 53 -12.40 -6.28 3.43
N LEU A 54 -12.22 -7.60 3.56
CA LEU A 54 -11.13 -8.20 4.33
C LEU A 54 -9.75 -7.81 3.78
N VAL A 55 -9.59 -7.71 2.45
CA VAL A 55 -8.33 -7.26 1.85
C VAL A 55 -8.03 -5.82 2.24
N ILE A 56 -9.02 -4.92 2.17
CA ILE A 56 -8.86 -3.52 2.56
C ILE A 56 -8.52 -3.41 4.04
N GLU A 57 -9.28 -4.07 4.92
CA GLU A 57 -9.04 -4.04 6.37
C GLU A 57 -7.65 -4.59 6.74
N TYR A 58 -7.24 -5.71 6.13
CA TYR A 58 -5.95 -6.32 6.40
C TYR A 58 -4.79 -5.41 5.94
N THR A 59 -4.92 -4.76 4.79
CA THR A 59 -3.92 -3.77 4.38
C THR A 59 -3.88 -2.61 5.38
N TRP A 60 -5.01 -2.06 5.82
CA TRP A 60 -5.00 -0.99 6.84
C TRP A 60 -4.36 -1.42 8.17
N ALA A 61 -4.60 -2.66 8.61
CA ALA A 61 -3.95 -3.21 9.79
C ALA A 61 -2.42 -3.28 9.63
N LEU A 62 -1.94 -3.74 8.48
CA LEU A 62 -0.51 -3.77 8.15
C LEU A 62 0.10 -2.37 8.08
N ASP A 63 -0.62 -1.38 7.55
CA ASP A 63 -0.15 0.01 7.50
C ASP A 63 0.00 0.60 8.90
N ASN A 64 -0.98 0.37 9.78
CA ASN A 64 -0.91 0.79 11.18
C ASN A 64 0.26 0.12 11.92
N MET A 65 0.52 -1.17 11.67
CA MET A 65 1.68 -1.86 12.24
C MET A 65 3.02 -1.32 11.71
N ARG A 66 3.05 -0.76 10.50
CA ARG A 66 4.25 -0.10 9.94
C ARG A 66 4.51 1.24 10.63
N HIS A 67 3.48 2.07 10.80
CA HIS A 67 3.61 3.40 11.39
C HIS A 67 3.75 3.38 12.93
N ASN A 68 3.37 2.29 13.59
CA ASN A 68 3.58 2.08 15.03
C ASN A 68 4.94 1.44 15.38
N ARG A 69 5.92 1.43 14.46
CA ARG A 69 7.28 0.98 14.77
C ARG A 69 7.97 2.07 15.62
N PRO A 70 8.47 1.77 16.82
CA PRO A 70 9.16 2.74 17.68
C PRO A 70 10.46 3.25 17.07
#